data_AF-A0A837NIN0-F1
#
_entry.id   AF-A0A837NIN0-F1
#
_cell.length_a   1.000
_cell.length_b   1.000
_cell.length_c   1.000
_cell.angle_alpha   90.00
_cell.angle_beta   90.00
_cell.angle_gamma   90.00
#
_symmetry.space_group_name_H-M   'P 1'
#
loop_
_entity.id
_entity.type
_entity.pdbx_description
1 polymer ?
#
loop_
_entity_poly.entity_id
_entity_poly.type
_entity_poly.pdbx_seq_one_letter_code
_entity_poly.pdbx_strand_id
1 'polypeptide(L)' 'MEHDITWSINNGQKIPEIYVDGEQAQVVSCSYLFVTATDIDESGVSMMTATIFLLSECDYKPIQHVIFINQQTSKVFYQ' A
#
# COMPACT_ATOMS: atom_id res chain seq x y z
N MET A 1 -14.73 -8.52 -1.65
CA MET A 1 -15.29 -7.34 -0.96
C MET A 1 -14.40 -6.17 -1.32
N GLU A 2 -14.97 -4.97 -1.43
CA GLU A 2 -14.19 -3.75 -1.62
C GLU A 2 -13.77 -3.27 -0.23
N HIS A 3 -12.48 -3.09 0.00
CA HIS A 3 -11.93 -2.62 1.28
C HIS A 3 -11.66 -1.11 1.17
N ASP A 4 -12.00 -0.36 2.22
CA ASP A 4 -11.66 1.06 2.31
C ASP A 4 -10.21 1.19 2.81
N ILE A 5 -9.31 1.61 1.93
CA ILE A 5 -7.89 1.71 2.25
C ILE A 5 -7.45 3.16 2.20
N THR A 6 -7.03 3.65 3.36
CA THR A 6 -6.46 4.98 3.52
C THR A 6 -4.99 4.89 3.88
N TRP A 7 -4.21 5.85 3.40
CA TRP A 7 -2.77 5.86 3.62
C TRP A 7 -2.24 7.28 3.68
N SER A 8 -1.13 7.46 4.40
CA SER A 8 -0.41 8.73 4.47
C SER A 8 1.09 8.48 4.56
N ILE A 9 1.87 9.46 4.11
CA ILE A 9 3.33 9.47 4.32
C ILE A 9 3.63 10.79 5.01
N ASN A 10 4.01 10.70 6.29
CA ASN A 10 4.38 11.88 7.06
C ASN A 10 5.76 12.38 6.61
N ASN A 11 5.90 13.72 6.52
CA ASN A 11 7.17 14.34 6.13
C ASN A 11 8.31 13.91 7.06
N GLY A 12 9.33 13.26 6.49
CA GLY A 12 10.48 12.73 7.21
C GLY A 12 10.42 11.24 7.53
N GLN A 13 9.27 10.58 7.35
CA GLN A 13 9.14 9.13 7.44
C GLN A 13 9.10 8.50 6.04
N LYS A 14 9.85 7.42 5.85
CA LYS A 14 9.85 6.62 4.61
C LYS A 14 8.88 5.44 4.67
N ILE A 15 8.24 5.22 5.81
CA ILE A 15 7.29 4.13 6.03
C ILE A 15 5.90 4.76 6.06
N PRO A 16 4.96 4.30 5.23
CA PRO A 16 3.60 4.84 5.21
C PRO A 16 2.83 4.41 6.45
N GLU A 17 1.88 5.24 6.87
CA GLU A 17 0.78 4.77 7.71
C GLU A 17 -0.32 4.25 6.79
N ILE A 18 -0.84 3.06 7.09
CA ILE A 18 -1.85 2.37 6.28
C ILE A 18 -2.99 1.93 7.20
N TYR A 19 -4.23 2.16 6.76
CA TYR A 19 -5.43 1.69 7.42
C TYR A 19 -6.30 0.90 6.42
N VAL A 20 -6.82 -0.24 6.83
CA VAL A 20 -7.75 -1.09 6.07
C VAL A 20 -9.06 -1.14 6.85
N ASP A 21 -10.16 -0.68 6.26
CA ASP A 21 -11.48 -0.57 6.89
C ASP A 21 -11.45 0.16 8.25
N GLY A 22 -10.58 1.17 8.37
CA GLY A 22 -10.37 1.95 9.60
C GLY A 22 -9.44 1.30 10.63
N GLU A 23 -8.98 0.06 10.41
CA GLU A 23 -7.99 -0.60 11.26
C GLU A 23 -6.57 -0.23 10.82
N GLN A 24 -5.72 0.19 11.76
CA GLN A 24 -4.32 0.45 11.47
C GLN A 24 -3.58 -0.85 11.16
N ALA A 25 -2.78 -0.84 10.10
CA ALA A 25 -1.94 -1.96 9.72
C ALA A 25 -0.48 -1.74 10.12
N GLN A 26 0.20 -2.81 10.51
CA GLN A 26 1.64 -2.84 10.67
C GLN A 26 2.32 -3.01 9.31
N VAL A 27 3.09 -2.02 8.87
CA VAL A 27 3.88 -2.12 7.63
C VAL A 27 5.18 -2.89 7.89
N VAL A 28 5.31 -4.04 7.23
CA VAL A 28 6.45 -4.94 7.36
C VAL A 28 7.53 -4.60 6.34
N SER A 29 7.11 -4.25 5.13
CA SER A 29 7.99 -3.77 4.07
C SER A 29 7.23 -2.80 3.17
N CYS A 30 7.96 -1.87 2.56
CA CYS A 30 7.43 -1.02 1.52
C CYS A 30 8.51 -0.73 0.47
N SER A 31 8.09 -0.56 -0.78
CA SER A 31 8.96 -0.15 -1.88
C SER A 31 8.25 0.91 -2.71
N TYR A 32 9.03 1.89 -3.14
CA TYR A 32 8.58 2.97 -4.02
C TYR A 32 9.21 2.73 -5.38
N LEU A 33 8.38 2.63 -6.41
CA LEU A 33 8.76 2.22 -7.75
C LEU A 33 8.18 3.21 -8.74
N PHE A 34 8.95 3.56 -9.76
CA PHE A 34 8.43 4.27 -10.92
C PHE A 34 8.30 3.25 -12.06
N VAL A 35 7.07 2.95 -12.47
CA VAL A 35 6.76 1.91 -13.44
C VAL A 35 6.50 2.57 -14.79
N THR A 36 7.21 2.11 -15.82
CA THR A 36 7.02 2.53 -17.21
C THR A 36 6.67 1.31 -18.07
N ALA A 37 5.82 1.49 -19.06
CA ALA A 37 5.48 0.47 -20.04
C ALA A 37 5.97 0.89 -21.43
N THR A 38 6.51 -0.05 -22.20
CA THR A 38 7.13 0.23 -23.51
C THR A 38 6.13 0.14 -24.67
N ASP A 39 4.93 -0.38 -24.38
CA ASP A 39 3.89 -0.80 -25.33
C ASP A 39 2.62 0.07 -25.26
N ILE A 40 2.63 1.12 -24.42
CA ILE A 40 1.57 2.13 -24.30
C ILE A 40 2.21 3.52 -24.16
N ASP A 41 1.71 4.50 -24.92
CA ASP A 41 2.11 5.92 -24.84
C ASP A 41 1.52 6.60 -23.59
N GLU A 42 1.65 5.96 -22.43
CA GLU A 42 1.23 6.51 -21.14
C GLU A 42 2.43 6.99 -20.34
N SER A 43 2.22 8.04 -19.54
CA SER A 43 3.23 8.51 -18.60
C SER A 43 3.49 7.44 -17.55
N GLY A 44 4.77 7.26 -17.17
CA GLY A 44 5.14 6.35 -16.09
C GLY A 44 4.41 6.69 -14.78
N VAL A 45 4.13 5.66 -14.00
CA VAL A 45 3.32 5.74 -12.79
C VAL A 45 4.20 5.56 -11.56
N SER A 46 4.07 6.48 -10.59
CA SER A 46 4.67 6.30 -9.27
C SER A 46 3.81 5.35 -8.44
N MET A 47 4.36 4.19 -8.13
CA MET A 47 3.71 3.15 -7.33
C MET A 47 4.41 2.98 -5.98
N MET A 48 3.61 2.76 -4.94
CA MET A 48 4.07 2.21 -3.69
C MET A 48 3.51 0.80 -3.54
N THR A 49 4.37 -0.17 -3.22
CA THR A 49 3.95 -1.50 -2.79
C THR A 49 4.27 -1.65 -1.31
N ALA A 50 3.35 -2.20 -0.53
CA ALA A 50 3.56 -2.45 0.89
C ALA A 50 3.06 -3.84 1.27
N THR A 51 3.82 -4.53 2.11
CA THR A 51 3.39 -5.73 2.80
C THR A 51 2.99 -5.35 4.22
N ILE A 52 1.79 -5.76 4.63
CA ILE A 52 1.24 -5.41 5.94
C ILE A 52 0.70 -6.62 6.70
N PHE A 53 0.53 -6.44 8.00
CA PHE A 53 -0.32 -7.25 8.87
C PHE A 53 -1.39 -6.36 9.48
N LEU A 54 -2.63 -6.84 9.58
CA LEU A 54 -3.65 -6.16 10.40
C LEU A 54 -3.32 -6.41 11.87
N LEU A 55 -3.46 -5.38 12.71
CA LEU A 55 -3.12 -5.48 14.12
C LEU A 55 -3.98 -6.53 14.85
N SER A 56 -5.22 -6.73 14.42
CA SER A 56 -6.14 -7.75 14.90
C SER A 56 -5.68 -9.18 14.61
N GLU A 57 -4.79 -9.38 13.63
CA GLU A 57 -4.28 -10.69 13.21
C GLU A 57 -2.94 -11.04 13.87
N CYS A 58 -2.25 -10.05 14.45
CA CYS A 58 -0.91 -10.22 15.01
C CYS A 58 -0.85 -11.25 16.16
N ASP A 59 -1.91 -11.37 16.95
CA ASP A 59 -1.94 -12.27 18.12
C ASP A 59 -2.21 -13.73 17.75
N TYR A 60 -2.78 -14.00 16.56
CA TYR A 60 -3.21 -15.33 16.15
C TYR A 60 -2.94 -15.57 14.66
N LYS A 61 -1.69 -15.91 14.34
CA LYS A 61 -1.20 -16.19 12.96
C LYS A 61 -1.43 -15.00 12.01
N PRO A 62 -0.53 -14.01 11.99
CA PRO A 62 -0.67 -12.84 11.13
C PRO A 62 -0.82 -13.25 9.66
N ILE A 63 -1.82 -12.67 8.98
CA ILE A 63 -2.08 -12.90 7.56
C ILE A 63 -1.37 -11.81 6.79
N GLN A 64 -0.49 -12.20 5.86
CA GLN A 64 0.22 -11.24 5.05
C GLN A 64 -0.70 -10.68 3.97
N HIS A 65 -0.89 -9.36 3.97
CA HIS A 65 -1.59 -8.65 2.90
C HIS A 65 -0.62 -7.83 2.07
N VAL A 66 -0.93 -7.63 0.80
CA VAL A 66 -0.14 -6.82 -0.12
C VAL A 66 -0.99 -5.70 -0.68
N ILE A 67 -0.46 -4.47 -0.57
CA ILE A 67 -1.10 -3.27 -1.06
C ILE A 67 -0.26 -2.67 -2.18
N PHE A 68 -0.91 -2.33 -3.30
CA PHE A 68 -0.33 -1.51 -4.35
C PHE A 68 -1.08 -0.19 -4.41
N ILE A 69 -0.35 0.91 -4.41
CA ILE A 69 -0.91 2.26 -4.42
C ILE A 69 -0.30 3.02 -5.59
N ASN A 70 -1.15 3.45 -6.52
CA ASN A 70 -0.78 4.47 -7.49
C ASN A 70 -0.80 5.83 -6.79
N GLN A 71 0.38 6.41 -6.56
CA GLN A 71 0.52 7.64 -5.76
C GLN A 71 0.02 8.89 -6.50
N GLN A 72 -0.17 8.83 -7.82
CA GLN A 72 -0.70 9.94 -8.61
C GLN A 72 -2.23 9.97 -8.60
N THR A 73 -2.87 8.80 -8.69
CA THR A 73 -4.34 8.68 -8.76
C THR A 73 -4.98 8.29 -7.42
N SER A 74 -4.17 7.94 -6.43
CA SER A 74 -4.58 7.35 -5.14
C SER A 74 -5.37 6.03 -5.28
N LYS A 75 -5.38 5.41 -6.47
CA LYS A 75 -5.98 4.08 -6.64
C LYS A 75 -5.20 3.03 -5.87
N VAL A 76 -5.93 2.17 -5.17
CA VAL A 76 -5.37 1.11 -4.34
C VAL A 76 -5.82 -0.26 -4.87
N PHE A 77 -4.90 -1.21 -4.89
CA PHE A 77 -5.17 -2.64 -5.03
C PHE A 77 -4.73 -3.36 -3.77
N TYR A 78 -5.53 -4.30 -3.31
CA TYR A 78 -5.35 -5.03 -2.05
C TYR A 78 -5.62 -6.50 -2.26
N GLN A 79 -4.73 -7.32 -1.72
CA GLN A 79 -4.76 -8.78 -1.84
C GLN A 79 -4.32 -9.45 -0.55
#